data_AF-A0A7V1WBW0-F1
#
_entry.id   AF-A0A7V1WBW0-F1
#
_cell.length_a   1.000
_cell.length_b   1.000
_cell.length_c   1.000
_cell.angle_alpha   90.00
_cell.angle_beta   90.00
_cell.angle_gamma   90.00
#
_symmetry.space_group_name_H-M   'P 1'
#
loop_
_entity.id
_entity.type
_entity.pdbx_description
1 polymer ?
#
loop_
_entity_poly.entity_id
_entity_poly.type
_entity_poly.pdbx_seq_one_letter_code
_entity_poly.pdbx_strand_id
1 'polypeptide(L)'
;MADCFLKEQRSEYMSRIRSTNTRAEVVLDELLRAWLAGFTVERCVGHVPGKPDFFVPELNLAVFVDGCFFHGCPLHYRAPDDNAEYWRAKLERNRNRDREVNRRLRAQGVRVIRIWEHELRGKPPVGSQRLRSRIARARRLALHATTKARTPAAPAHEEPAAERTGLPGTPSSEPPGPAGRGARQGGP
;
A
#
# COMPACT_ATOMS: atom_id res chain seq x y z
N MET A 1 17.03 -36.30 -8.27
CA MET A 1 16.90 -36.54 -9.73
C MET A 1 17.97 -35.73 -10.45
N ALA A 2 19.02 -36.41 -10.92
CA ALA A 2 20.12 -35.78 -11.63
C ALA A 2 19.62 -34.94 -12.83
N ASP A 3 20.30 -33.82 -13.11
CA ASP A 3 19.99 -32.96 -14.26
C ASP A 3 20.03 -33.77 -15.56
N CYS A 4 18.86 -33.93 -16.18
CA CYS A 4 18.70 -34.66 -17.42
C CYS A 4 19.09 -33.82 -18.65
N PHE A 5 19.52 -32.57 -18.45
CA PHE A 5 19.97 -31.69 -19.52
C PHE A 5 21.49 -31.60 -19.59
N LEU A 6 22.03 -31.62 -20.81
CA LEU A 6 23.41 -31.20 -21.05
C LEU A 6 23.56 -29.70 -20.72
N LYS A 7 24.75 -29.26 -20.32
CA LYS A 7 25.03 -27.88 -19.91
C LYS A 7 24.53 -26.83 -20.91
N GLU A 8 24.70 -27.09 -22.21
CA GLU A 8 24.23 -26.23 -23.31
C GLU A 8 22.70 -26.22 -23.42
N GLN A 9 22.06 -27.39 -23.31
CA GLN A 9 20.60 -27.52 -23.30
C GLN A 9 19.98 -26.80 -22.09
N ARG A 10 20.65 -26.85 -20.92
CA ARG A 10 20.23 -26.10 -19.73
C ARG A 10 20.39 -24.61 -19.91
N SER A 11 21.50 -24.15 -20.51
CA SER A 11 21.70 -22.73 -20.83
C SER A 11 20.63 -22.20 -21.78
N GLU A 12 20.30 -22.96 -22.83
CA GLU A 12 19.24 -22.62 -23.77
C GLU A 12 17.84 -22.67 -23.13
N TYR A 13 17.56 -23.67 -22.30
CA TYR A 13 16.29 -23.77 -21.57
C TYR A 13 16.11 -22.58 -20.62
N MET A 14 17.16 -22.22 -19.87
CA MET A 14 17.15 -21.09 -18.95
C MET A 14 17.03 -19.75 -19.68
N SER A 15 17.58 -19.60 -20.89
CA SER A 15 17.46 -18.36 -21.68
C SER A 15 16.03 -18.12 -22.19
N ARG A 16 15.23 -19.18 -22.35
CA ARG A 16 13.81 -19.10 -22.73
C ARG A 16 12.90 -18.70 -21.57
N ILE A 17 13.38 -18.74 -20.32
CA ILE A 17 12.62 -18.30 -19.15
C ILE A 17 12.54 -16.77 -19.17
N ARG A 18 11.38 -16.25 -19.60
CA ARG A 18 11.11 -14.81 -19.63
C ARG A 18 10.85 -14.28 -18.22
N SER A 19 11.39 -13.10 -17.94
CA SER A 19 11.19 -12.37 -16.68
C SER A 19 9.92 -11.51 -16.67
N THR A 20 9.26 -11.34 -17.83
CA THR A 20 8.03 -10.54 -18.01
C THR A 20 7.19 -11.14 -19.13
N ASN A 21 5.90 -10.79 -19.18
CA ASN A 21 4.93 -11.32 -20.14
C ASN A 21 4.80 -12.85 -20.10
N THR A 22 4.88 -13.41 -18.89
CA THR A 22 4.57 -14.83 -18.69
C THR A 22 3.09 -15.10 -18.99
N ARG A 23 2.75 -16.36 -19.28
CA ARG A 23 1.34 -16.75 -19.48
C ARG A 23 0.46 -16.38 -18.29
N ALA A 24 1.01 -16.49 -17.08
CA ALA A 24 0.31 -16.10 -15.86
C ALA A 24 0.00 -14.59 -15.84
N GLU A 25 0.95 -13.74 -16.20
CA GLU A 25 0.71 -12.29 -16.31
C GLU A 25 -0.36 -11.96 -17.36
N VAL A 26 -0.35 -12.62 -18.52
CA VAL A 26 -1.37 -12.38 -19.57
C VAL A 26 -2.77 -12.71 -19.05
N VAL A 27 -2.94 -13.89 -18.42
CA VAL A 27 -4.23 -14.28 -17.82
C VAL A 27 -4.64 -13.30 -16.73
N LEU A 28 -3.69 -12.85 -15.90
CA LEU A 28 -3.97 -11.87 -14.87
C LEU A 28 -4.40 -10.52 -15.45
N ASP A 29 -3.76 -10.05 -16.53
CA ASP A 29 -4.12 -8.80 -17.21
C ASP A 29 -5.57 -8.84 -17.71
N GLU A 30 -5.96 -9.94 -18.38
CA GLU A 30 -7.33 -10.14 -18.86
C GLU A 30 -8.35 -10.10 -17.71
N LEU A 31 -8.06 -10.79 -16.61
CA LEU A 31 -8.93 -10.79 -15.42
C LEU A 31 -9.03 -9.41 -14.77
N LEU A 32 -7.90 -8.72 -14.60
CA LEU A 32 -7.85 -7.39 -14.00
C LEU A 32 -8.65 -6.40 -14.85
N ARG A 33 -8.44 -6.37 -16.17
CA ARG A 33 -9.20 -5.50 -17.09
C ARG A 33 -10.70 -5.76 -17.02
N ALA A 34 -11.11 -7.03 -16.97
CA ALA A 34 -12.52 -7.38 -16.85
C ALA A 34 -13.15 -6.94 -15.51
N TRP A 35 -12.44 -7.10 -14.39
CA TRP A 35 -12.98 -6.80 -13.06
C TRP A 35 -12.81 -5.35 -12.63
N LEU A 36 -11.88 -4.63 -13.24
CA LEU A 36 -11.54 -3.24 -12.97
C LEU A 36 -11.89 -2.34 -14.16
N ALA A 37 -12.97 -2.67 -14.89
CA ALA A 37 -13.52 -1.78 -15.90
C ALA A 37 -13.73 -0.37 -15.31
N GLY A 38 -13.13 0.64 -15.96
CA GLY A 38 -13.13 2.03 -15.51
C GLY A 38 -11.96 2.45 -14.61
N PHE A 39 -11.00 1.58 -14.32
CA PHE A 39 -9.75 1.90 -13.62
C PHE A 39 -8.54 1.74 -14.54
N THR A 40 -7.49 2.50 -14.26
CA THR A 40 -6.21 2.39 -14.98
C THR A 40 -5.42 1.23 -14.42
N VAL A 41 -5.10 0.26 -15.27
CA VAL A 41 -4.22 -0.87 -14.91
C VAL A 41 -2.89 -0.70 -15.64
N GLU A 42 -1.86 -0.33 -14.88
CA GLU A 42 -0.50 -0.19 -15.38
C GLU A 42 0.26 -1.51 -15.28
N ARG A 43 1.08 -1.83 -16.29
CA ARG A 43 1.91 -3.04 -16.36
C ARG A 43 3.38 -2.72 -16.07
N CYS A 44 4.08 -3.62 -15.41
CA CYS A 44 5.53 -3.57 -15.21
C CYS A 44 6.03 -2.25 -14.63
N VAL A 45 5.43 -1.80 -13.54
CA VAL A 45 5.56 -0.43 -13.06
C VAL A 45 6.90 -0.21 -12.35
N GLY A 46 7.87 0.37 -13.06
CA GLY A 46 9.23 0.58 -12.58
C GLY A 46 9.39 1.63 -11.48
N HIS A 47 8.45 2.58 -11.37
CA HIS A 47 8.48 3.64 -10.35
C HIS A 47 7.94 3.18 -8.99
N VAL A 48 7.29 2.01 -8.92
CA VAL A 48 6.73 1.46 -7.68
C VAL A 48 7.75 0.52 -7.02
N PRO A 49 7.98 0.62 -5.70
CA PRO A 49 8.92 -0.26 -5.00
C PRO A 49 8.67 -1.74 -5.27
N GLY A 50 9.71 -2.46 -5.67
CA GLY A 50 9.64 -3.88 -5.96
C GLY A 50 9.13 -4.24 -7.35
N LYS A 51 8.80 -3.26 -8.20
CA LYS A 51 8.36 -3.43 -9.59
C LYS A 51 7.21 -4.46 -9.69
N PRO A 52 6.01 -4.12 -9.18
CA PRO A 52 4.86 -4.99 -9.32
C PRO A 52 4.54 -5.26 -10.79
N ASP A 53 4.00 -6.45 -11.06
CA ASP A 53 3.55 -6.84 -12.40
C ASP A 53 2.40 -5.93 -12.86
N PHE A 54 1.50 -5.61 -11.93
CA PHE A 54 0.40 -4.68 -12.17
C PHE A 54 0.23 -3.68 -11.02
N PHE A 55 -0.10 -2.44 -11.37
CA PHE A 55 -0.45 -1.40 -10.42
C PHE A 55 -1.74 -0.70 -10.84
N VAL A 56 -2.59 -0.39 -9.87
CA VAL A 56 -3.85 0.34 -10.07
C VAL A 56 -3.80 1.58 -9.18
N PRO A 57 -3.40 2.75 -9.73
CA PRO A 57 -3.15 3.96 -8.96
C PRO A 57 -4.34 4.43 -8.14
N GLU A 58 -5.54 4.42 -8.72
CA GLU A 58 -6.77 4.91 -8.08
C GLU A 58 -7.19 4.02 -6.88
N LEU A 59 -6.71 2.78 -6.86
CA LEU A 59 -6.92 1.85 -5.75
C LEU A 59 -5.68 1.73 -4.85
N ASN A 60 -4.58 2.43 -5.12
CA ASN A 60 -3.29 2.19 -4.48
C ASN A 60 -3.04 0.68 -4.33
N LEU A 61 -3.18 -0.08 -5.42
CA LEU A 61 -3.17 -1.53 -5.41
C LEU A 61 -2.03 -2.06 -6.27
N ALA A 62 -1.08 -2.73 -5.65
CA ALA A 62 -0.01 -3.48 -6.31
C ALA A 62 -0.33 -4.97 -6.34
N VAL A 63 -0.22 -5.58 -7.52
CA VAL A 63 -0.43 -7.02 -7.73
C VAL A 63 0.86 -7.66 -8.23
N PHE A 64 1.29 -8.72 -7.55
CA PHE A 64 2.47 -9.51 -7.88
C PHE A 64 2.09 -10.94 -8.27
N VAL A 65 2.76 -11.47 -9.29
CA VAL A 65 2.68 -12.86 -9.74
C VAL A 65 3.94 -13.59 -9.27
N ASP A 66 3.78 -14.45 -8.28
CA ASP A 66 4.89 -15.22 -7.72
C ASP A 66 5.09 -16.50 -8.52
N GLY A 67 6.23 -16.60 -9.21
CA GLY A 67 6.67 -17.84 -9.82
C GLY A 67 6.91 -18.92 -8.76
N CYS A 68 6.32 -20.11 -8.94
CA CYS A 68 6.36 -21.17 -7.92
C CYS A 68 7.79 -21.60 -7.58
N PHE A 69 8.64 -21.68 -8.60
CA PHE A 69 10.03 -22.09 -8.44
C PHE A 69 10.88 -21.02 -7.73
N PHE A 70 10.76 -19.76 -8.16
CA PHE A 70 11.63 -18.67 -7.71
C PHE A 70 11.30 -18.13 -6.31
N HIS A 71 10.06 -18.27 -5.85
CA HIS A 71 9.63 -17.86 -4.51
C HIS A 71 9.45 -19.06 -3.55
N GLY A 72 9.65 -20.29 -4.04
CA GLY A 72 9.56 -21.51 -3.25
C GLY A 72 8.15 -21.80 -2.76
N CYS A 73 7.23 -22.01 -3.70
CA CYS A 73 5.83 -22.38 -3.44
C CYS A 73 5.76 -23.69 -2.62
N PRO A 74 5.03 -23.73 -1.50
CA PRO A 74 4.90 -24.94 -0.68
C PRO A 74 4.37 -26.18 -1.41
N LEU A 75 3.59 -25.99 -2.49
CA LEU A 75 2.93 -27.07 -3.22
C LEU A 75 3.75 -27.59 -4.41
N HIS A 76 4.49 -26.71 -5.07
CA HIS A 76 5.10 -26.99 -6.38
C HIS A 76 6.62 -26.85 -6.41
N TYR A 77 7.21 -26.22 -5.40
CA TYR A 77 8.65 -26.09 -5.33
C TYR A 77 9.29 -27.45 -5.03
N ARG A 78 10.23 -27.84 -5.89
CA ARG A 78 11.12 -28.96 -5.65
C ARG A 78 12.53 -28.40 -5.68
N ALA A 79 13.28 -28.64 -4.61
CA ALA A 79 14.67 -28.24 -4.53
C ALA A 79 15.46 -28.97 -5.64
N PRO A 80 16.21 -28.25 -6.48
CA PRO A 80 17.14 -28.90 -7.40
C PRO A 80 18.21 -29.67 -6.60
N ASP A 81 18.52 -30.89 -7.02
CA ASP A 81 19.61 -31.66 -6.41
C ASP A 81 20.96 -30.99 -6.67
N ASP A 82 21.13 -30.41 -7.87
CA ASP A 82 22.31 -29.64 -8.23
C ASP A 82 22.24 -28.20 -7.73
N ASN A 83 23.36 -27.70 -7.18
CA ASN A 83 23.48 -26.34 -6.65
C ASN A 83 22.43 -26.01 -5.58
N ALA A 84 22.04 -27.00 -4.77
CA ALA A 84 21.01 -26.87 -3.75
C ALA A 84 21.28 -25.70 -2.78
N GLU A 85 22.53 -25.51 -2.36
CA GLU A 85 22.92 -24.40 -1.47
C GLU A 85 22.72 -23.03 -2.11
N TYR A 86 23.14 -22.89 -3.38
CA TYR A 86 22.93 -21.68 -4.17
C TYR A 86 21.43 -21.35 -4.27
N TRP A 87 20.59 -22.35 -4.59
CA TRP A 87 19.15 -22.15 -4.71
C TRP A 87 18.51 -21.82 -3.37
N ARG A 88 18.91 -22.47 -2.28
CA ARG A 88 18.44 -22.17 -0.92
C ARG A 88 18.72 -20.71 -0.55
N ALA A 89 19.97 -20.28 -0.71
CA ALA A 89 20.38 -18.90 -0.44
C ALA A 89 19.67 -17.89 -1.37
N LYS A 90 19.42 -18.25 -2.63
CA LYS A 90 18.70 -17.41 -3.59
C LYS A 90 17.22 -17.25 -3.21
N LEU A 91 16.55 -18.33 -2.83
CA LEU A 91 15.15 -18.29 -2.39
C LEU A 91 15.01 -17.46 -1.11
N GLU A 92 15.92 -17.62 -0.15
CA GLU A 92 15.92 -16.82 1.07
C GLU A 92 16.08 -15.33 0.79
N ARG A 93 17.03 -14.96 -0.07
CA ARG A 93 17.19 -13.58 -0.53
C ARG A 93 15.94 -13.04 -1.21
N ASN A 94 15.30 -13.81 -2.08
CA ASN A 94 14.04 -13.42 -2.72
C ASN A 94 12.93 -13.18 -1.70
N ARG A 95 12.75 -14.09 -0.74
CA ARG A 95 11.76 -13.96 0.34
C ARG A 95 12.02 -12.73 1.22
N ASN A 96 13.29 -12.45 1.54
CA ASN A 96 13.67 -11.27 2.31
C ASN A 96 13.37 -9.98 1.54
N ARG A 97 13.70 -9.94 0.25
CA ARG A 97 13.34 -8.84 -0.65
C ARG A 97 11.82 -8.64 -0.73
N ASP A 98 11.05 -9.71 -0.87
CA ASP A 98 9.59 -9.64 -0.92
C ASP A 98 8.99 -9.06 0.37
N ARG A 99 9.50 -9.48 1.54
CA ARG A 99 9.09 -8.93 2.84
C ARG A 99 9.38 -7.44 2.93
N GLU A 100 10.56 -7.02 2.49
CA GLU A 100 10.96 -5.61 2.48
C GLU A 100 10.09 -4.78 1.54
N VAL A 101 9.87 -5.24 0.31
CA VAL A 101 8.99 -4.60 -0.67
C VAL A 101 7.58 -4.45 -0.10
N ASN A 102 7.03 -5.53 0.47
CA ASN A 102 5.70 -5.51 1.07
C ASN A 102 5.60 -4.49 2.22
N ARG A 103 6.65 -4.35 3.04
CA ARG A 103 6.71 -3.37 4.12
C ARG A 103 6.74 -1.95 3.56
N ARG A 104 7.58 -1.68 2.56
CA ARG A 104 7.68 -0.35 1.92
C ARG A 104 6.36 0.07 1.28
N LEU A 105 5.71 -0.83 0.53
CA LEU A 105 4.42 -0.55 -0.10
C LEU A 105 3.33 -0.28 0.93
N ARG A 106 3.24 -1.09 1.99
CA ARG A 106 2.25 -0.87 3.06
C ARG A 106 2.46 0.45 3.79
N ALA A 107 3.72 0.84 4.02
CA ALA A 107 4.04 2.13 4.64
C ALA A 107 3.59 3.32 3.76
N GLN A 108 3.54 3.14 2.45
CA GLN A 108 3.01 4.12 1.49
C GLN A 108 1.47 4.05 1.34
N GLY A 109 0.78 3.24 2.15
CA GLY A 109 -0.66 3.01 2.01
C GLY A 109 -1.05 2.14 0.81
N VAL A 110 -0.07 1.57 0.10
CA VAL A 110 -0.30 0.68 -1.04
C VAL A 110 -0.70 -0.70 -0.54
N ARG A 111 -1.85 -1.16 -1.03
CA ARG A 111 -2.37 -2.50 -0.80
C ARG A 111 -1.63 -3.47 -1.70
N VAL A 112 -1.21 -4.59 -1.12
CA VAL A 112 -0.45 -5.62 -1.84
C VAL A 112 -1.26 -6.90 -1.95
N ILE A 113 -1.44 -7.38 -3.19
CA ILE A 113 -1.95 -8.71 -3.49
C ILE A 113 -0.83 -9.49 -4.17
N ARG A 114 -0.56 -10.70 -3.68
CA ARG A 114 0.31 -11.66 -4.35
C ARG A 114 -0.50 -12.88 -4.72
N ILE A 115 -0.26 -13.41 -5.91
CA ILE A 115 -0.89 -14.62 -6.43
C ILE A 115 0.19 -15.51 -7.03
N TRP A 116 0.12 -16.81 -6.77
CA TRP A 116 1.09 -17.72 -7.37
C TRP A 116 0.75 -17.99 -8.84
N GLU A 117 1.77 -18.23 -9.65
CA GLU A 117 1.57 -18.56 -11.07
C GLU A 117 0.67 -19.78 -11.30
N HIS A 118 0.71 -20.77 -10.39
CA HIS A 118 -0.09 -21.99 -10.51
C HIS A 118 -1.58 -21.70 -10.32
N GLU A 119 -1.90 -20.64 -9.59
CA GLU A 119 -3.28 -20.22 -9.32
C GLU A 119 -3.92 -19.52 -10.53
N LEU A 120 -3.09 -19.10 -11.48
CA LEU A 120 -3.49 -18.49 -12.74
C LEU A 120 -3.61 -19.53 -13.88
N ARG A 121 -3.44 -20.82 -13.58
CA ARG A 121 -3.61 -21.92 -14.54
C ARG A 121 -5.07 -22.41 -14.57
N GLY A 122 -5.51 -22.89 -15.73
CA GLY A 122 -6.86 -23.42 -15.97
C GLY A 122 -7.84 -22.38 -16.53
N LYS A 123 -9.05 -22.83 -16.89
CA LYS A 123 -10.15 -21.99 -17.37
C LYS A 123 -11.46 -22.42 -16.67
N PRO A 124 -12.00 -21.62 -15.72
CA PRO A 124 -11.41 -20.41 -15.16
C PRO A 124 -10.17 -20.73 -14.29
N PRO A 125 -9.28 -19.75 -14.05
CA PRO A 125 -8.12 -19.98 -13.18
C PRO A 125 -8.52 -20.33 -11.74
N VAL A 126 -7.82 -21.26 -11.12
CA VAL A 126 -8.20 -21.79 -9.79
C VAL A 126 -8.18 -20.73 -8.67
N GLY A 127 -7.28 -19.75 -8.77
CA GLY A 127 -7.19 -18.64 -7.81
C GLY A 127 -8.12 -17.46 -8.10
N SER A 128 -8.87 -17.51 -9.20
CA SER A 128 -9.63 -16.36 -9.71
C SER A 128 -10.65 -15.84 -8.70
N GLN A 129 -11.38 -16.72 -8.00
CA GLN A 129 -12.38 -16.32 -7.02
C GLN A 129 -11.77 -15.59 -5.82
N ARG A 130 -10.66 -16.12 -5.26
CA ARG A 130 -9.95 -15.48 -4.15
C ARG A 130 -9.40 -14.12 -4.57
N LEU A 131 -8.79 -14.04 -5.76
CA LEU A 131 -8.25 -12.81 -6.30
C LEU A 131 -9.37 -11.75 -6.48
N ARG A 132 -10.49 -12.15 -7.08
CA ARG A 132 -11.66 -11.29 -7.27
C ARG A 132 -12.18 -10.73 -5.96
N SER A 133 -12.31 -11.55 -4.92
CA SER A 133 -12.74 -11.09 -3.58
C SER A 133 -11.78 -10.07 -2.96
N ARG A 134 -10.46 -10.27 -3.12
CA ARG A 134 -9.46 -9.32 -2.61
C ARG A 134 -9.49 -7.99 -3.36
N ILE A 135 -9.66 -8.03 -4.68
CA ILE A 135 -9.81 -6.82 -5.51
C ILE A 135 -11.10 -6.09 -5.15
N ALA A 136 -12.23 -6.79 -5.01
CA ALA A 136 -13.50 -6.19 -4.61
C ALA A 136 -13.41 -5.50 -3.23
N ARG A 137 -12.71 -6.13 -2.28
CA ARG A 137 -12.42 -5.52 -0.97
C ARG A 137 -11.57 -4.26 -1.10
N ALA A 138 -10.51 -4.29 -1.92
CA ALA A 138 -9.67 -3.12 -2.17
C ALA A 138 -10.49 -1.98 -2.78
N ARG A 139 -11.31 -2.25 -3.79
CA ARG A 139 -12.23 -1.27 -4.39
C ARG A 139 -13.11 -0.62 -3.33
N ARG A 140 -13.80 -1.43 -2.53
CA ARG A 140 -14.70 -0.94 -1.46
C ARG A 140 -13.97 -0.03 -0.48
N LEU A 141 -12.79 -0.45 -0.02
CA LEU A 141 -11.99 0.33 0.92
C LEU A 141 -11.46 1.64 0.32
N ALA A 142 -11.11 1.67 -0.98
CA ALA A 142 -10.73 2.93 -1.66
C ALA A 142 -11.91 3.90 -1.73
N LEU A 143 -13.07 3.42 -2.18
CA LEU A 143 -14.27 4.23 -2.32
C LEU A 143 -14.73 4.81 -0.97
N HIS A 144 -14.66 4.03 0.11
CA HIS A 144 -14.98 4.54 1.45
C HIS A 144 -13.99 5.61 1.93
N ALA A 145 -12.69 5.45 1.63
CA ALA A 145 -11.69 6.46 1.99
C ALA A 145 -11.94 7.79 1.26
N THR A 146 -12.31 7.74 -0.03
CA THR A 146 -12.64 8.95 -0.81
C THR A 146 -13.91 9.64 -0.33
N THR A 147 -14.94 8.87 0.08
CA THR A 147 -16.17 9.45 0.64
C THR A 147 -15.92 10.12 1.99
N LYS A 148 -15.17 9.47 2.89
CA LYS A 148 -14.84 10.04 4.21
C LYS A 148 -14.00 11.32 4.09
N ALA A 149 -13.11 11.40 3.10
CA ALA A 149 -12.32 12.60 2.85
C ALA A 149 -13.13 13.78 2.26
N ARG A 150 -14.31 13.52 1.67
CA ARG A 150 -15.20 14.54 1.08
C ARG A 150 -16.31 15.03 2.02
N THR A 151 -16.47 14.44 3.21
CA THR A 151 -17.40 14.97 4.21
C THR A 151 -16.81 16.26 4.80
N PRO A 152 -17.38 17.45 4.55
CA PRO A 152 -16.92 18.66 5.23
C PRO A 152 -17.12 18.47 6.74
N ALA A 153 -16.13 18.88 7.54
CA ALA A 153 -16.30 19.01 8.97
C ALA A 153 -17.55 19.88 9.21
N ALA A 154 -18.50 19.37 10.01
CA ALA A 154 -19.66 20.15 10.40
C ALA A 154 -19.19 21.53 10.90
N PRO A 155 -19.82 22.63 10.46
CA PRO A 155 -19.42 23.95 10.94
C PRO A 155 -19.52 23.94 12.47
N ALA A 156 -18.42 24.33 13.13
CA ALA A 156 -18.43 24.56 14.56
C ALA A 156 -19.59 25.51 14.85
N HIS A 157 -20.55 25.06 15.66
CA HIS A 157 -21.64 25.91 16.12
C HIS A 157 -21.00 27.11 16.84
N GLU A 158 -21.13 28.30 16.25
CA GLU A 158 -20.86 29.56 16.95
C GLU A 158 -21.73 29.58 18.21
N GLU A 159 -21.09 29.70 19.37
CA GLU A 159 -21.78 30.03 20.62
C GLU A 159 -22.56 31.34 20.42
N PRO A 160 -23.84 31.41 20.79
CA PRO A 160 -24.59 32.64 20.67
C PRO A 160 -24.00 33.69 21.61
N ALA A 161 -23.66 34.85 21.02
CA ALA A 161 -23.21 36.04 21.73
C ALA A 161 -24.20 36.41 22.84
N ALA A 162 -23.73 36.35 24.09
CA ALA A 162 -24.47 36.86 25.23
C ALA A 162 -24.74 38.36 25.06
N GLU A 163 -26.00 38.66 24.83
CA GLU A 163 -26.61 39.99 24.78
C GLU A 163 -26.36 40.71 26.11
N ARG A 164 -25.40 41.64 26.12
CA ARG A 164 -25.19 42.57 27.25
C ARG A 164 -26.08 43.79 27.03
N THR A 165 -27.33 43.69 27.46
CA THR A 165 -28.17 44.86 27.69
C THR A 165 -27.66 45.61 28.92
N GLY A 166 -27.33 46.89 28.72
CA GLY A 166 -26.87 47.79 29.76
C GLY A 166 -27.99 48.18 30.72
N LEU A 167 -27.60 48.48 31.95
CA LEU A 167 -28.41 49.21 32.94
C LEU A 167 -27.56 50.34 33.54
N PRO A 168 -28.13 51.54 33.77
CA PRO A 168 -27.38 52.72 34.17
C PRO A 168 -27.28 52.88 35.68
N GLY A 169 -26.13 53.41 36.12
CA GLY A 169 -25.91 54.40 37.17
C GLY A 169 -26.61 54.29 38.53
N THR A 170 -25.80 54.30 39.60
CA THR A 170 -26.07 55.14 40.79
C THR A 170 -24.75 55.72 41.32
N PRO A 171 -24.73 56.98 41.81
CA PRO A 171 -23.55 57.62 42.36
C PRO A 171 -23.50 57.48 43.90
N SER A 172 -22.31 57.40 44.48
CA SER A 172 -22.10 57.62 45.92
C SER A 172 -20.68 58.15 46.20
N SER A 173 -20.65 59.46 46.40
CA SER A 173 -20.06 60.24 47.50
C SER A 173 -18.80 59.75 48.27
N GLU A 174 -17.79 60.64 48.22
CA GLU A 174 -16.85 61.07 49.31
C GLU A 174 -15.70 60.17 49.81
N PRO A 175 -14.62 60.74 50.42
CA PRO A 175 -13.99 62.07 50.29
C PRO A 175 -12.44 61.97 50.08
N PRO A 176 -11.68 63.10 49.99
CA PRO A 176 -10.26 63.08 49.61
C PRO A 176 -9.28 63.18 50.79
N GLY A 177 -8.05 62.66 50.60
CA GLY A 177 -6.85 63.07 51.34
C GLY A 177 -5.80 61.96 51.52
N PRO A 178 -4.54 62.30 51.89
CA PRO A 178 -3.71 63.38 51.39
C PRO A 178 -2.35 62.87 50.83
N ALA A 179 -1.59 63.81 50.25
CA ALA A 179 -0.26 63.64 49.70
C ALA A 179 0.78 63.04 50.67
N GLY A 180 1.69 62.22 50.12
CA GLY A 180 2.86 61.70 50.83
C GLY A 180 4.03 61.43 49.86
N ARG A 181 5.19 62.00 50.18
CA ARG A 181 6.44 62.09 49.40
C ARG A 181 7.28 60.80 49.48
N GLY A 182 8.24 60.66 48.57
CA GLY A 182 9.49 59.88 48.79
C GLY A 182 9.92 59.10 47.55
N ALA A 183 10.90 59.58 46.77
CA ALA A 183 12.34 59.27 46.92
C ALA A 183 12.68 57.81 46.51
N ARG A 184 13.27 57.59 45.33
CA ARG A 184 14.72 57.50 45.03
C ARG A 184 15.31 56.06 45.16
N GLN A 185 16.17 55.74 44.18
CA GLN A 185 17.22 54.68 44.13
C GLN A 185 16.71 53.26 43.84
N GLY A 186 17.34 52.41 43.02
CA GLY A 186 18.66 52.41 42.40
C GLY A 186 19.29 51.01 42.55
N GLY A 187 19.42 50.25 41.45
CA GLY A 187 20.36 49.13 41.23
C GLY A 187 20.13 47.81 41.99
N PRO A 188 20.97 46.78 41.75
CA PRO A 188 22.00 46.63 40.70
C PRO A 188 21.51 45.93 39.42
#